data_AF-A0A538CIM3-F1
#
_entry.id   AF-A0A538CIM3-F1
#
_cell.length_a   1.000
_cell.length_b   1.000
_cell.length_c   1.000
_cell.angle_alpha   90.00
_cell.angle_beta   90.00
_cell.angle_gamma   90.00
#
_symmetry.space_group_name_H-M   'P 1'
#
loop_
_entity.id
_entity.type
_entity.pdbx_description
1 polymer ?
#
loop_
_entity_poly.entity_id
_entity_poly.type
_entity_poly.pdbx_seq_one_letter_code
_entity_poly.pdbx_strand_id
1 'polypeptide(L)'
;MGVRRSLATPLERRRRVGRCGGLIRLVLRPAGLAAALALAMLLSGSASAKPPWLTDLALINKGIDRAVALNRIDGAEAAEYRGDANAAADVLPKLPSSRYRNLAAVAHQVAGFWKGYDSPRGLTLFGMLAFNTRWFASHWDQKPGKDVFDTSDGIWYRAFPGIGFQFHPLENFGKLNNFVAQKNTTRAEQLAQSLLDRSVVRAGGLAWEYYFRFEGGQPPWISGTSQRVYKTVPSLTRSVQAGPWIRLYAFNNETVLNAQLQTIVSLQDYAGRTGDQAATALVSRLQVAATGMLPRFDTGYWSLYSLGGAEAPLDYHQYVVRLLGILSRRTQDPTLTTYAQRFGDDLRQPPVVNEGPAPGAIYPWPQDGYRDYARYVFWVSKRSTVRLQIDHAGSPVVVSRGWHTILWSPGPIQPGQYTPNLHASDVVGNASDTDLPPVEVRRDTQAPKINASLAARRLYWRGTDDASPWMGLKVVIRRPGAVRTLWLGKQTFRGSALLAAPRGVWSATLFAADSSGNTAKVPLGSLRVTRP
;
A
#
# COMPACT_ATOMS: atom_id res chain seq x y z
N MET A 1 -1.31 2.87 72.72
CA MET A 1 -2.65 3.46 72.90
C MET A 1 -3.33 3.42 71.54
N GLY A 2 -4.18 2.43 71.21
CA GLY A 2 -5.60 2.34 71.63
C GLY A 2 -6.38 3.50 70.99
N VAL A 3 -7.33 3.34 70.07
CA VAL A 3 -8.49 2.43 70.07
C VAL A 3 -9.14 2.37 68.66
N ARG A 4 -9.43 1.13 68.21
CA ARG A 4 -10.59 0.56 67.45
C ARG A 4 -11.33 1.40 66.39
N ARG A 5 -11.35 0.95 65.12
CA ARG A 5 -12.28 -0.01 64.44
C ARG A 5 -13.73 0.49 64.25
N SER A 6 -14.16 0.58 63.00
CA SER A 6 -15.38 -0.12 62.56
C SER A 6 -15.27 -0.59 61.11
N LEU A 7 -15.67 -1.84 60.90
CA LEU A 7 -15.70 -2.63 59.68
C LEU A 7 -17.04 -2.44 58.95
N ALA A 8 -17.04 -2.52 57.62
CA ALA A 8 -17.95 -3.38 56.84
C ALA A 8 -17.66 -3.27 55.32
N THR A 9 -17.08 -4.33 54.75
CA THR A 9 -17.18 -4.76 53.34
C THR A 9 -18.39 -5.69 53.18
N PRO A 10 -18.69 -6.29 52.01
CA PRO A 10 -18.69 -5.81 50.61
C PRO A 10 -20.03 -6.17 49.90
N LEU A 11 -20.27 -5.74 48.67
CA LEU A 11 -21.08 -6.53 47.72
C LEU A 11 -20.80 -6.14 46.27
N GLU A 12 -20.37 -7.15 45.52
CA GLU A 12 -20.10 -7.15 44.10
C GLU A 12 -21.32 -6.72 43.28
N ARG A 13 -21.09 -5.94 42.21
CA ARG A 13 -21.80 -6.20 40.95
C ARG A 13 -20.97 -5.75 39.75
N ARG A 14 -20.33 -6.74 39.11
CA ARG A 14 -19.83 -6.67 37.74
C ARG A 14 -20.96 -6.14 36.83
N ARG A 15 -20.76 -4.98 36.21
CA ARG A 15 -21.49 -4.59 34.99
C ARG A 15 -20.54 -4.65 33.81
N ARG A 16 -20.86 -5.56 32.89
CA ARG A 16 -20.28 -5.68 31.56
C ARG A 16 -20.41 -4.33 30.85
N VAL A 17 -19.28 -3.72 30.53
CA VAL A 17 -19.21 -2.65 29.53
C VAL A 17 -19.22 -3.34 28.16
N GLY A 18 -20.40 -3.37 27.53
CA GLY A 18 -20.52 -3.72 26.12
C GLY A 18 -19.92 -2.61 25.27
N ARG A 19 -18.67 -2.80 24.82
CA ARG A 19 -18.09 -2.02 23.73
C ARG A 19 -18.84 -2.36 22.44
N CYS A 20 -19.82 -1.54 22.06
CA CYS A 20 -20.28 -1.47 20.68
C CYS A 20 -19.34 -0.52 19.92
N GLY A 21 -18.25 -1.09 19.37
CA GLY A 21 -17.43 -0.39 18.39
C GLY A 21 -18.19 -0.28 17.08
N GLY A 22 -18.55 0.95 16.69
CA GLY A 22 -19.07 1.25 15.36
C GLY A 22 -18.03 0.92 14.30
N LEU A 23 -18.29 -0.13 13.53
CA LEU A 23 -17.53 -0.51 12.36
C LEU A 23 -17.77 0.52 11.25
N ILE A 24 -16.78 1.36 10.98
CA ILE A 24 -16.68 2.13 9.74
C ILE A 24 -16.46 1.12 8.60
N ARG A 25 -17.52 0.82 7.84
CA ARG A 25 -17.42 0.08 6.57
C ARG A 25 -17.07 1.06 5.46
N LEU A 26 -15.78 1.21 5.21
CA LEU A 26 -15.27 1.79 3.97
C LEU A 26 -15.46 0.73 2.86
N VAL A 27 -16.40 0.96 1.94
CA VAL A 27 -16.55 0.12 0.74
C VAL A 27 -15.44 0.51 -0.23
N LEU A 28 -14.24 -0.04 0.01
CA LEU A 28 -13.14 -0.05 -0.94
C LEU A 28 -13.39 -1.16 -1.94
N ARG A 29 -13.48 -0.82 -3.23
CA ARG A 29 -13.21 -1.77 -4.30
C ARG A 29 -11.71 -2.10 -4.27
N PRO A 30 -11.29 -3.36 -4.10
CA PRO A 30 -9.88 -3.69 -4.01
C PRO A 30 -9.29 -3.68 -5.42
N ALA A 31 -8.49 -2.66 -5.72
CA ALA A 31 -7.53 -2.69 -6.81
C ALA A 31 -6.13 -2.83 -6.21
N GLY A 32 -5.57 -4.03 -6.31
CA GLY A 32 -4.12 -4.28 -6.37
C GLY A 32 -3.27 -3.91 -5.15
N LEU A 33 -3.45 -4.64 -4.03
CA LEU A 33 -2.41 -4.81 -3.01
C LEU A 33 -2.11 -6.31 -2.90
N ALA A 34 -1.27 -6.82 -3.81
CA ALA A 34 -0.69 -8.15 -3.70
C ALA A 34 0.66 -8.04 -2.97
N ALA A 35 0.60 -7.80 -1.66
CA ALA A 35 1.75 -7.98 -0.78
C ALA A 35 1.69 -9.39 -0.19
N ALA A 36 2.74 -10.16 -0.50
CA ALA A 36 3.02 -11.52 -0.07
C ALA A 36 2.77 -11.79 1.42
N LEU A 37 2.02 -12.85 1.71
CA LEU A 37 2.17 -13.68 2.92
C LEU A 37 1.23 -14.89 2.84
N ALA A 38 1.79 -16.08 2.55
CA ALA A 38 1.41 -17.36 3.18
C ALA A 38 2.18 -18.52 2.53
N LEU A 39 3.44 -18.72 2.95
CA LEU A 39 4.03 -20.05 2.95
C LEU A 39 3.94 -20.57 4.40
N ALA A 40 2.81 -21.18 4.72
CA ALA A 40 2.64 -21.94 5.95
C ALA A 40 1.58 -23.01 5.71
N MET A 41 2.02 -24.22 5.36
CA MET A 41 1.43 -25.48 5.82
C MET A 41 2.29 -26.64 5.29
N LEU A 42 2.92 -27.35 6.23
CA LEU A 42 2.98 -28.81 6.34
C LEU A 42 3.82 -29.13 7.59
N LEU A 43 3.14 -29.14 8.75
CA LEU A 43 3.59 -29.83 9.95
C LEU A 43 2.76 -31.11 10.05
N SER A 44 3.24 -32.16 9.39
CA SER A 44 2.96 -33.54 9.77
C SER A 44 4.31 -34.13 10.20
N GLY A 45 4.39 -34.51 11.47
CA GLY A 45 5.62 -35.04 12.06
C GLY A 45 6.01 -36.35 11.43
N SER A 46 7.25 -36.42 10.94
CA SER A 46 7.92 -37.64 10.49
C SER A 46 9.44 -37.44 10.57
N ALA A 47 10.08 -38.11 11.53
CA ALA A 47 11.53 -38.25 11.72
C ALA A 47 12.36 -36.95 11.84
N SER A 48 13.37 -36.96 12.72
CA SER A 48 14.34 -35.86 12.83
C SER A 48 15.16 -35.76 11.54
N ALA A 49 14.61 -35.10 10.52
CA ALA A 49 15.36 -34.70 9.34
C ALA A 49 16.52 -33.82 9.81
N LYS A 50 17.73 -34.10 9.32
CA LYS A 50 18.90 -33.24 9.55
C LYS A 50 18.48 -31.79 9.24
N PRO A 51 18.84 -30.82 10.08
CA PRO A 51 18.43 -29.44 9.84
C PRO A 51 18.91 -29.01 8.44
N PRO A 52 18.06 -28.34 7.63
CA PRO A 52 18.31 -28.10 6.19
C PRO A 52 19.69 -27.50 5.87
N TRP A 53 20.23 -26.67 6.77
CA TRP A 53 21.53 -26.02 6.61
C TRP A 53 22.71 -27.01 6.54
N LEU A 54 22.62 -28.22 7.10
CA LEU A 54 23.68 -29.23 6.96
C LEU A 54 23.81 -29.70 5.52
N THR A 55 22.69 -29.87 4.82
CA THR A 55 22.67 -30.21 3.39
C THR A 55 23.20 -29.05 2.56
N ASP A 56 22.85 -27.81 2.92
CA ASP A 56 23.38 -26.61 2.27
C ASP A 56 24.90 -26.51 2.41
N LEU A 57 25.46 -26.71 3.61
CA LEU A 57 26.91 -26.68 3.83
C LEU A 57 27.66 -27.79 3.07
N ALA A 58 27.11 -28.99 3.01
CA ALA A 58 27.69 -30.07 2.21
C ALA A 58 27.71 -29.69 0.71
N LEU A 59 26.65 -29.03 0.24
CA LEU A 59 26.56 -28.55 -1.14
C LEU A 59 27.52 -27.38 -1.42
N ILE A 60 27.72 -26.49 -0.44
CA ILE A 60 28.73 -25.42 -0.48
C ILE A 60 30.13 -26.02 -0.64
N ASN A 61 30.52 -26.97 0.22
CA ASN A 61 31.84 -27.62 0.13
C ASN A 61 32.04 -28.32 -1.22
N LYS A 62 31.02 -29.04 -1.70
CA LYS A 62 31.03 -29.63 -3.05
C LYS A 62 31.22 -28.58 -4.15
N GLY A 63 30.60 -27.40 -3.99
CA GLY A 63 30.75 -26.28 -4.92
C GLY A 63 32.16 -25.71 -4.93
N ILE A 64 32.77 -25.55 -3.74
CA ILE A 64 34.16 -25.10 -3.58
C ILE A 64 35.11 -26.09 -4.27
N ASP A 65 34.99 -27.39 -3.97
CA ASP A 65 35.84 -28.44 -4.58
C ASP A 65 35.70 -28.45 -6.10
N ARG A 66 34.47 -28.30 -6.60
CA ARG A 66 34.20 -28.19 -8.04
C ARG A 66 34.87 -26.95 -8.66
N ALA A 67 34.80 -25.80 -8.00
CA ALA A 67 35.36 -24.56 -8.53
C ALA A 67 36.89 -24.63 -8.59
N VAL A 68 37.54 -25.21 -7.58
CA VAL A 68 38.98 -25.50 -7.57
C VAL A 68 39.34 -26.46 -8.70
N ALA A 69 38.62 -27.58 -8.84
CA ALA A 69 38.87 -28.56 -9.90
C ALA A 69 38.70 -27.99 -11.32
N LEU A 70 37.91 -26.92 -11.47
CA LEU A 70 37.71 -26.20 -12.72
C LEU A 70 38.65 -24.99 -12.88
N ASN A 71 39.60 -24.76 -11.97
CA ASN A 71 40.48 -23.59 -11.92
C ASN A 71 39.72 -22.26 -11.97
N ARG A 72 38.53 -22.21 -11.35
CA ARG A 72 37.69 -21.00 -11.28
C ARG A 72 37.93 -20.16 -10.03
N ILE A 73 38.52 -20.79 -9.01
CA ILE A 73 39.02 -20.18 -7.79
C ILE A 73 40.36 -20.84 -7.43
N ASP A 74 41.23 -20.12 -6.74
CA ASP A 74 42.51 -20.65 -6.27
C ASP A 74 42.40 -21.34 -4.90
N GLY A 75 43.53 -21.85 -4.41
CA GLY A 75 43.59 -22.55 -3.13
C GLY A 75 43.38 -21.65 -1.90
N ALA A 76 43.74 -20.37 -1.99
CA ALA A 76 43.57 -19.41 -0.91
C ALA A 76 42.08 -19.00 -0.78
N GLU A 77 41.44 -18.68 -1.91
CA GLU A 77 40.00 -18.42 -1.98
C GLU A 77 39.21 -19.63 -1.45
N ALA A 78 39.58 -20.84 -1.88
CA ALA A 78 38.91 -22.05 -1.41
C ALA A 78 39.10 -22.31 0.09
N ALA A 79 40.23 -21.93 0.68
CA ALA A 79 40.47 -22.05 2.12
C ALA A 79 39.63 -21.02 2.90
N GLU A 80 39.59 -19.78 2.43
CA GLU A 80 38.77 -18.69 3.01
C GLU A 80 37.28 -19.05 2.99
N TYR A 81 36.76 -19.48 1.85
CA TYR A 81 35.34 -19.83 1.70
C TYR A 81 34.92 -21.02 2.57
N ARG A 82 35.81 -22.00 2.78
CA ARG A 82 35.59 -23.08 3.75
C ARG A 82 35.59 -22.55 5.18
N GLY A 83 36.46 -21.59 5.50
CA GLY A 83 36.47 -20.88 6.77
C GLY A 83 35.13 -20.21 7.05
N ASP A 84 34.59 -19.45 6.10
CA ASP A 84 33.30 -18.77 6.22
C ASP A 84 32.13 -19.77 6.38
N ALA A 85 32.14 -20.86 5.62
CA ALA A 85 31.14 -21.92 5.74
C ALA A 85 31.19 -22.62 7.11
N ASN A 86 32.38 -22.90 7.62
CA ASN A 86 32.58 -23.50 8.95
C ASN A 86 32.14 -22.54 10.07
N ALA A 87 32.46 -21.25 9.96
CA ALA A 87 32.00 -20.25 10.91
C ALA A 87 30.47 -20.17 10.96
N ALA A 88 29.81 -20.24 9.80
CA ALA A 88 28.34 -20.30 9.74
C ALA A 88 27.82 -21.58 10.41
N ALA A 89 28.45 -22.73 10.17
CA ALA A 89 28.12 -24.02 10.78
C ALA A 89 28.19 -23.99 12.31
N ASP A 90 29.19 -23.29 12.87
CA ASP A 90 29.39 -23.17 14.31
C ASP A 90 28.38 -22.24 14.99
N VAL A 91 27.88 -21.24 14.26
CA VAL A 91 26.96 -20.23 14.77
C VAL A 91 25.51 -20.68 14.64
N LEU A 92 25.11 -21.22 13.47
CA LEU A 92 23.75 -21.63 13.15
C LEU A 92 23.00 -22.40 14.25
N PRO A 93 23.54 -23.48 14.84
CA PRO A 93 22.82 -24.27 15.85
C PRO A 93 22.59 -23.52 17.17
N LYS A 94 23.30 -22.41 17.40
CA LYS A 94 23.20 -21.58 18.61
C LYS A 94 22.19 -20.43 18.46
N LEU A 95 21.74 -20.16 17.23
CA LEU A 95 20.88 -19.01 16.96
C LEU A 95 19.39 -19.32 17.24
N PRO A 96 18.68 -18.42 17.94
CA PRO A 96 17.23 -18.54 18.10
C PRO A 96 16.46 -17.84 16.97
N SER A 97 15.24 -18.31 16.72
CA SER A 97 14.17 -17.55 16.06
C SER A 97 14.56 -16.92 14.71
N SER A 98 14.47 -15.59 14.59
CA SER A 98 14.70 -14.87 13.32
C SER A 98 16.16 -14.86 12.91
N ARG A 99 17.10 -14.82 13.87
CA ARG A 99 18.55 -14.88 13.62
C ARG A 99 18.90 -16.18 12.90
N TYR A 100 18.37 -17.30 13.37
CA TYR A 100 18.51 -18.60 12.70
C TYR A 100 17.92 -18.57 11.30
N ARG A 101 16.66 -18.12 11.13
CA ARG A 101 15.99 -18.10 9.82
C ARG A 101 16.78 -17.28 8.79
N ASN A 102 17.26 -16.09 9.17
CA ASN A 102 18.03 -15.23 8.28
C ASN A 102 19.37 -15.86 7.87
N LEU A 103 20.17 -16.34 8.83
CA LEU A 103 21.47 -16.95 8.49
C LEU A 103 21.31 -18.26 7.71
N ALA A 104 20.33 -19.10 8.05
CA ALA A 104 20.04 -20.32 7.32
C ALA A 104 19.59 -20.03 5.89
N ALA A 105 18.79 -18.98 5.67
CA ALA A 105 18.41 -18.55 4.33
C ALA A 105 19.61 -18.06 3.50
N VAL A 106 20.55 -17.34 4.10
CA VAL A 106 21.79 -16.92 3.42
C VAL A 106 22.65 -18.13 3.06
N ALA A 107 22.84 -19.08 3.98
CA ALA A 107 23.55 -20.33 3.69
C ALA A 107 22.88 -21.11 2.54
N HIS A 108 21.54 -21.20 2.55
CA HIS A 108 20.78 -21.84 1.48
C HIS A 108 20.96 -21.13 0.13
N GLN A 109 21.00 -19.79 0.11
CA GLN A 109 21.29 -19.03 -1.11
C GLN A 109 22.69 -19.33 -1.65
N VAL A 110 23.72 -19.28 -0.79
CA VAL A 110 25.10 -19.62 -1.18
C VAL A 110 25.16 -21.04 -1.73
N ALA A 111 24.53 -22.02 -1.06
CA ALA A 111 24.45 -23.39 -1.53
C ALA A 111 23.73 -23.53 -2.88
N GLY A 112 22.69 -22.74 -3.13
CA GLY A 112 21.98 -22.70 -4.41
C GLY A 112 22.87 -22.37 -5.61
N PHE A 113 24.01 -21.71 -5.38
CA PHE A 113 24.99 -21.33 -6.39
C PHE A 113 26.17 -22.30 -6.56
N TRP A 114 26.16 -23.47 -5.93
CA TRP A 114 27.31 -24.39 -5.90
C TRP A 114 27.93 -24.77 -7.26
N LYS A 115 27.16 -24.71 -8.36
CA LYS A 115 27.69 -25.00 -9.72
C LYS A 115 28.39 -23.81 -10.38
N GLY A 116 28.14 -22.60 -9.84
CA GLY A 116 28.46 -21.32 -10.46
C GLY A 116 29.54 -20.53 -9.74
N TYR A 117 30.22 -21.08 -8.73
CA TYR A 117 31.33 -20.38 -8.09
C TYR A 117 32.48 -20.15 -9.08
N ASP A 118 32.95 -18.91 -9.07
CA ASP A 118 34.15 -18.35 -9.67
C ASP A 118 34.64 -17.24 -8.74
N SER A 119 35.83 -16.68 -8.98
CA SER A 119 36.41 -15.68 -8.07
C SER A 119 35.45 -14.52 -7.72
N PRO A 120 34.80 -13.83 -8.69
CA PRO A 120 33.87 -12.74 -8.34
C PRO A 120 32.59 -13.18 -7.60
N ARG A 121 31.98 -14.30 -8.02
CA ARG A 121 30.76 -14.82 -7.35
C ARG A 121 31.08 -15.38 -5.98
N GLY A 122 32.20 -16.06 -5.84
CA GLY A 122 32.72 -16.57 -4.59
C GLY A 122 32.90 -15.45 -3.58
N LEU A 123 33.67 -14.43 -3.94
CA LEU A 123 33.92 -13.26 -3.09
C LEU A 123 32.61 -12.62 -2.61
N THR A 124 31.62 -12.50 -3.51
CA THR A 124 30.33 -11.90 -3.17
C THR A 124 29.51 -12.79 -2.23
N LEU A 125 29.39 -14.08 -2.53
CA LEU A 125 28.53 -15.02 -1.79
C LEU A 125 29.10 -15.36 -0.41
N PHE A 126 30.41 -15.62 -0.34
CA PHE A 126 31.07 -15.99 0.91
C PHE A 126 31.31 -14.77 1.80
N GLY A 127 31.67 -13.60 1.24
CA GLY A 127 31.68 -12.33 1.99
C GLY A 127 30.32 -12.02 2.61
N MET A 128 29.23 -12.23 1.86
CA MET A 128 27.86 -12.09 2.37
C MET A 128 27.56 -13.09 3.49
N LEU A 129 27.96 -14.37 3.35
CA LEU A 129 27.79 -15.38 4.40
C LEU A 129 28.57 -15.02 5.66
N ALA A 130 29.82 -14.58 5.52
CA ALA A 130 30.70 -14.18 6.60
C ALA A 130 30.12 -12.98 7.36
N PHE A 131 29.66 -11.96 6.64
CA PHE A 131 29.03 -10.79 7.24
C PHE A 131 27.77 -11.16 8.03
N ASN A 132 26.87 -11.94 7.44
CA ASN A 132 25.65 -12.39 8.12
C ASN A 132 25.98 -13.25 9.35
N THR A 133 26.99 -14.12 9.25
CA THR A 133 27.45 -14.97 10.36
C THR A 133 27.93 -14.10 11.53
N ARG A 134 28.82 -13.13 11.28
CA ARG A 134 29.31 -12.20 12.31
C ARG A 134 28.19 -11.34 12.88
N TRP A 135 27.31 -10.79 12.04
CA TRP A 135 26.20 -9.96 12.47
C TRP A 135 25.26 -10.74 13.40
N PHE A 136 24.72 -11.86 12.90
CA PHE A 136 23.72 -12.63 13.63
C PHE A 136 24.31 -13.42 14.79
N ALA A 137 25.62 -13.46 15.00
CA ALA A 137 26.21 -13.98 16.24
C ALA A 137 25.94 -13.07 17.45
N SER A 138 25.82 -11.76 17.26
CA SER A 138 25.69 -10.78 18.34
C SER A 138 24.54 -9.78 18.19
N HIS A 139 23.89 -9.71 17.03
CA HIS A 139 22.84 -8.75 16.73
C HIS A 139 21.53 -9.42 16.26
N TRP A 140 20.43 -8.69 16.43
CA TRP A 140 19.12 -9.04 15.87
C TRP A 140 18.91 -8.43 14.48
N ASP A 141 17.77 -8.79 13.89
CA ASP A 141 17.26 -8.27 12.62
C ASP A 141 17.25 -6.73 12.59
N GLN A 142 17.55 -6.19 11.41
CA GLN A 142 17.39 -4.76 11.12
C GLN A 142 16.07 -4.49 10.40
N LYS A 143 15.64 -3.23 10.43
CA LYS A 143 14.49 -2.79 9.64
C LYS A 143 14.72 -3.09 8.15
N PRO A 144 13.69 -3.55 7.41
CA PRO A 144 13.80 -3.77 5.97
C PRO A 144 14.38 -2.55 5.25
N GLY A 145 15.32 -2.77 4.32
CA GLY A 145 15.97 -1.72 3.54
C GLY A 145 17.11 -0.99 4.24
N LYS A 146 17.43 -1.32 5.50
CA LYS A 146 18.59 -0.74 6.20
C LYS A 146 19.89 -1.25 5.60
N ASP A 147 20.79 -0.34 5.26
CA ASP A 147 22.14 -0.66 4.81
C ASP A 147 23.15 -0.62 5.97
N VAL A 148 24.06 -1.58 6.00
CA VAL A 148 25.15 -1.68 6.99
C VAL A 148 26.48 -1.88 6.27
N PHE A 149 27.49 -1.12 6.68
CA PHE A 149 28.84 -1.20 6.14
C PHE A 149 29.61 -2.36 6.77
N ASP A 150 30.30 -3.14 5.95
CA ASP A 150 31.25 -4.14 6.41
C ASP A 150 32.68 -3.66 6.17
N THR A 151 33.41 -3.41 7.25
CA THR A 151 34.78 -2.90 7.20
C THR A 151 35.76 -3.94 6.68
N SER A 152 35.43 -5.24 6.76
CA SER A 152 36.36 -6.29 6.30
C SER A 152 36.42 -6.42 4.79
N ASP A 153 35.36 -6.05 4.08
CA ASP A 153 35.27 -6.29 2.64
C ASP A 153 34.90 -5.03 1.82
N GLY A 154 34.71 -3.89 2.49
CA GLY A 154 34.59 -2.58 1.89
C GLY A 154 33.21 -2.27 1.31
N ILE A 155 32.17 -3.08 1.61
CA ILE A 155 30.87 -2.94 0.97
C ILE A 155 29.73 -2.64 1.94
N TRP A 156 28.57 -2.28 1.40
CA TRP A 156 27.32 -2.21 2.16
C TRP A 156 26.39 -3.36 1.81
N TYR A 157 25.89 -4.02 2.85
CA TYR A 157 24.82 -5.01 2.73
C TYR A 157 23.48 -4.41 3.15
N ARG A 158 22.41 -4.77 2.43
CA ARG A 158 21.04 -4.32 2.71
C ARG A 158 20.24 -5.40 3.44
N ALA A 159 19.55 -5.02 4.51
CA ALA A 159 18.69 -5.91 5.28
C ALA A 159 17.37 -6.24 4.55
N PHE A 160 17.06 -7.52 4.44
CA PHE A 160 15.80 -8.05 3.92
C PHE A 160 15.17 -9.03 4.92
N PRO A 161 13.86 -8.93 5.18
CA PRO A 161 13.17 -9.86 6.08
C PRO A 161 13.29 -11.31 5.63
N GLY A 162 13.75 -12.18 6.53
CA GLY A 162 13.79 -13.63 6.33
C GLY A 162 14.92 -14.15 5.44
N ILE A 163 15.71 -13.26 4.84
CA ILE A 163 16.89 -13.62 4.04
C ILE A 163 18.15 -12.85 4.48
N GLY A 164 18.13 -12.21 5.64
CA GLY A 164 19.30 -11.52 6.19
C GLY A 164 19.78 -10.33 5.34
N PHE A 165 21.07 -10.09 5.40
CA PHE A 165 21.76 -9.01 4.70
C PHE A 165 22.24 -9.47 3.34
N GLN A 166 21.90 -8.71 2.30
CA GLN A 166 22.13 -9.08 0.91
C GLN A 166 23.09 -8.11 0.22
N PHE A 167 23.96 -8.65 -0.64
CA PHE A 167 24.71 -7.82 -1.57
C PHE A 167 23.74 -7.11 -2.50
N HIS A 168 23.80 -5.78 -2.53
CA HIS A 168 22.85 -4.97 -3.28
C HIS A 168 23.59 -3.98 -4.20
N PRO A 169 23.92 -4.36 -5.45
CA PRO A 169 24.66 -3.54 -6.40
C PRO A 169 24.16 -2.09 -6.51
N LEU A 170 22.85 -1.87 -6.70
CA LEU A 170 22.28 -0.53 -6.90
C LEU A 170 22.61 0.42 -5.74
N GLU A 171 22.62 -0.09 -4.52
CA GLU A 171 22.78 0.72 -3.31
C GLU A 171 24.24 1.01 -3.01
N ASN A 172 25.12 0.07 -3.34
CA ASN A 172 26.56 0.31 -3.32
C ASN A 172 26.94 1.36 -4.37
N PHE A 173 26.39 1.26 -5.58
CA PHE A 173 26.60 2.28 -6.60
C PHE A 173 25.97 3.64 -6.25
N GLY A 174 24.85 3.66 -5.52
CA GLY A 174 24.29 4.88 -4.95
C GLY A 174 25.25 5.55 -3.95
N LYS A 175 25.91 4.76 -3.10
CA LYS A 175 26.92 5.24 -2.14
C LYS A 175 28.19 5.72 -2.83
N LEU A 176 28.65 4.98 -3.84
CA LEU A 176 29.78 5.41 -4.68
C LEU A 176 29.50 6.79 -5.30
N ASN A 177 28.32 6.98 -5.89
CA ASN A 177 27.92 8.27 -6.45
C ASN A 177 27.92 9.39 -5.38
N ASN A 178 27.48 9.09 -4.16
CA ASN A 178 27.51 10.06 -3.06
C ASN A 178 28.94 10.44 -2.65
N PHE A 179 29.87 9.47 -2.56
CA PHE A 179 31.27 9.76 -2.26
C PHE A 179 31.92 10.62 -3.36
N VAL A 180 31.64 10.30 -4.63
CA VAL A 180 32.11 11.12 -5.77
C VAL A 180 31.53 12.54 -5.69
N ALA A 181 30.24 12.70 -5.40
CA ALA A 181 29.60 14.02 -5.28
C ALA A 181 30.17 14.85 -4.12
N GLN A 182 30.55 14.18 -3.02
CA GLN A 182 31.21 14.80 -1.86
C GLN A 182 32.71 15.04 -2.09
N LYS A 183 33.26 14.67 -3.26
CA LYS A 183 34.71 14.68 -3.56
C LYS A 183 35.53 13.84 -2.58
N ASN A 184 34.93 12.82 -1.97
CA ASN A 184 35.63 11.86 -1.12
C ASN A 184 36.26 10.76 -2.00
N THR A 185 37.39 11.10 -2.63
CA THR A 185 38.08 10.23 -3.60
C THR A 185 38.52 8.92 -2.98
N THR A 186 39.09 8.94 -1.77
CA THR A 186 39.56 7.74 -1.07
C THR A 186 38.44 6.71 -0.87
N ARG A 187 37.28 7.12 -0.35
CA ARG A 187 36.15 6.18 -0.17
C ARG A 187 35.54 5.75 -1.50
N ALA A 188 35.53 6.64 -2.50
CA ALA A 188 35.04 6.31 -3.83
C ALA A 188 35.92 5.23 -4.48
N GLU A 189 37.24 5.36 -4.41
CA GLU A 189 38.20 4.38 -4.95
C GLU A 189 38.11 3.04 -4.23
N GLN A 190 38.06 3.04 -2.90
CA GLN A 190 37.90 1.82 -2.10
C GLN A 190 36.63 1.05 -2.46
N LEU A 191 35.49 1.73 -2.53
CA LEU A 191 34.23 1.08 -2.89
C LEU A 191 34.19 0.67 -4.37
N ALA A 192 34.79 1.46 -5.27
CA ALA A 192 34.89 1.10 -6.69
C ALA A 192 35.72 -0.17 -6.87
N GLN A 193 36.84 -0.31 -6.17
CA GLN A 193 37.65 -1.52 -6.20
C GLN A 193 36.87 -2.73 -5.65
N SER A 194 36.24 -2.57 -4.48
CA SER A 194 35.43 -3.64 -3.87
C SER A 194 34.28 -4.11 -4.78
N LEU A 195 33.73 -3.20 -5.59
CA LEU A 195 32.74 -3.52 -6.61
C LEU A 195 33.37 -4.21 -7.82
N LEU A 196 34.54 -3.78 -8.30
CA LEU A 196 35.23 -4.41 -9.43
C LEU A 196 35.60 -5.87 -9.12
N ASP A 197 36.07 -6.15 -7.91
CA ASP A 197 36.43 -7.50 -7.47
C ASP A 197 35.20 -8.44 -7.47
N ARG A 198 33.99 -7.89 -7.37
CA ARG A 198 32.70 -8.60 -7.40
C ARG A 198 32.01 -8.56 -8.77
N SER A 199 32.69 -8.07 -9.79
CA SER A 199 32.13 -7.95 -11.13
C SER A 199 32.31 -9.23 -11.95
N VAL A 200 31.25 -9.69 -12.61
CA VAL A 200 31.28 -10.85 -13.51
C VAL A 200 31.28 -10.40 -14.97
N VAL A 201 31.79 -11.23 -15.89
CA VAL A 201 31.65 -10.94 -17.33
C VAL A 201 30.31 -11.47 -17.84
N ARG A 202 29.44 -10.58 -18.35
CA ARG A 202 28.17 -10.92 -19.02
C ARG A 202 27.97 -10.07 -20.26
N ALA A 203 27.49 -10.68 -21.34
CA ALA A 203 27.24 -10.01 -22.61
C ALA A 203 28.44 -9.16 -23.11
N GLY A 204 29.67 -9.63 -22.86
CA GLY A 204 30.90 -8.95 -23.26
C GLY A 204 31.33 -7.76 -22.38
N GLY A 205 30.63 -7.47 -21.28
CA GLY A 205 30.95 -6.41 -20.32
C GLY A 205 30.99 -6.88 -18.87
N LEU A 206 31.46 -6.03 -17.97
CA LEU A 206 31.34 -6.27 -16.53
C LEU A 206 29.89 -6.09 -16.09
N ALA A 207 29.45 -6.93 -15.16
CA ALA A 207 28.13 -6.87 -14.58
C ALA A 207 28.14 -7.17 -13.09
N TRP A 208 27.16 -6.61 -12.39
CA TRP A 208 26.94 -6.87 -10.97
C TRP A 208 25.63 -7.61 -10.76
N GLU A 209 25.73 -8.84 -10.26
CA GLU A 209 24.63 -9.77 -10.04
C GLU A 209 24.02 -9.61 -8.65
N TYR A 210 22.72 -9.90 -8.57
CA TYR A 210 21.96 -10.06 -7.33
C TYR A 210 21.74 -11.56 -7.10
N TYR A 211 22.06 -12.04 -5.90
CA TYR A 211 22.10 -13.48 -5.58
C TYR A 211 20.89 -13.97 -4.78
N PHE A 212 19.83 -13.16 -4.70
CA PHE A 212 18.59 -13.51 -3.98
C PHE A 212 17.35 -13.36 -4.86
N ARG A 213 16.26 -14.00 -4.47
CA ARG A 213 14.96 -13.85 -5.15
C ARG A 213 14.32 -12.51 -4.80
N PHE A 214 13.79 -11.82 -5.81
CA PHE A 214 13.12 -10.53 -5.63
C PHE A 214 12.00 -10.37 -6.66
N GLU A 215 10.78 -10.07 -6.21
CA GLU A 215 9.60 -9.81 -7.07
C GLU A 215 9.37 -10.87 -8.18
N GLY A 216 9.63 -12.14 -7.87
CA GLY A 216 9.52 -13.28 -8.81
C GLY A 216 10.76 -13.54 -9.67
N GLY A 217 11.76 -12.65 -9.66
CA GLY A 217 13.05 -12.84 -10.30
C GLY A 217 13.88 -13.95 -9.66
N GLN A 218 14.42 -14.85 -10.49
CA GLN A 218 15.35 -15.90 -10.05
C GLN A 218 16.80 -15.39 -10.09
N PRO A 219 17.60 -15.62 -9.05
CA PRO A 219 19.00 -15.25 -9.05
C PRO A 219 19.83 -16.22 -9.94
N PRO A 220 20.95 -15.77 -10.56
CA PRO A 220 21.44 -14.41 -10.51
C PRO A 220 20.73 -13.52 -11.54
N TRP A 221 20.22 -12.37 -11.10
CA TRP A 221 19.65 -11.36 -11.98
C TRP A 221 20.47 -10.07 -11.92
N ILE A 222 20.31 -9.21 -12.93
CA ILE A 222 20.99 -7.92 -13.04
C ILE A 222 19.96 -6.79 -13.22
N SER A 223 20.36 -5.57 -12.89
CA SER A 223 19.54 -4.37 -13.00
C SER A 223 20.22 -3.32 -13.88
N GLY A 224 19.47 -2.67 -14.77
CA GLY A 224 19.98 -1.67 -15.72
C GLY A 224 20.58 -0.44 -15.05
N THR A 225 20.09 -0.06 -13.87
CA THR A 225 20.59 1.07 -13.08
C THR A 225 21.86 0.76 -12.30
N SER A 226 22.12 -0.54 -12.09
CA SER A 226 23.32 -1.02 -11.41
C SER A 226 24.50 -1.21 -12.38
N GLN A 227 24.23 -1.34 -13.68
CA GLN A 227 25.30 -1.53 -14.65
C GLN A 227 25.97 -0.20 -14.98
N ARG A 228 27.24 -0.07 -14.63
CA ARG A 228 28.08 1.09 -14.97
C ARG A 228 28.90 0.89 -16.25
N VAL A 229 28.85 -0.30 -16.85
CA VAL A 229 29.58 -0.63 -18.09
C VAL A 229 28.62 -0.68 -19.27
N TYR A 230 28.91 0.11 -20.30
CA TYR A 230 28.11 0.22 -21.52
C TYR A 230 27.78 -1.15 -22.14
N LYS A 231 28.76 -2.04 -22.29
CA LYS A 231 28.59 -3.31 -23.02
C LYS A 231 27.46 -4.19 -22.48
N THR A 232 27.12 -4.09 -21.20
CA THR A 232 26.02 -4.85 -20.58
C THR A 232 24.66 -4.20 -20.84
N VAL A 233 24.60 -2.88 -21.03
CA VAL A 233 23.35 -2.10 -21.13
C VAL A 233 22.47 -2.46 -22.32
N PRO A 234 22.98 -2.70 -23.55
CA PRO A 234 22.14 -3.11 -24.68
C PRO A 234 21.25 -4.32 -24.37
N SER A 235 21.75 -5.31 -23.61
CA SER A 235 20.98 -6.50 -23.21
C SER A 235 19.82 -6.19 -22.24
N LEU A 236 19.85 -5.00 -21.64
CA LEU A 236 18.86 -4.50 -20.68
C LEU A 236 17.92 -3.48 -21.31
N THR A 237 17.86 -3.43 -22.65
CA THR A 237 16.90 -2.59 -23.35
C THR A 237 15.63 -3.38 -23.71
N ARG A 238 14.50 -2.68 -23.71
CA ARG A 238 13.21 -3.07 -24.29
C ARG A 238 12.73 -1.97 -25.23
N SER A 239 11.73 -2.26 -26.06
CA SER A 239 11.11 -1.24 -26.91
C SER A 239 9.92 -0.57 -26.23
N VAL A 240 9.81 0.74 -26.42
CA VAL A 240 8.61 1.55 -26.18
C VAL A 240 8.32 2.37 -27.44
N GLN A 241 7.18 3.09 -27.47
CA GLN A 241 6.75 3.85 -28.66
C GLN A 241 7.83 4.82 -29.18
N ALA A 242 8.58 5.48 -28.29
CA ALA A 242 9.59 6.47 -28.66
C ALA A 242 11.01 5.90 -28.84
N GLY A 243 11.22 4.59 -28.72
CA GLY A 243 12.53 3.97 -28.92
C GLY A 243 12.95 2.99 -27.80
N PRO A 244 14.27 2.79 -27.60
CA PRO A 244 14.76 1.87 -26.57
C PRO A 244 14.55 2.43 -25.16
N TRP A 245 14.18 1.55 -24.24
CA TRP A 245 13.97 1.85 -22.82
C TRP A 245 14.70 0.86 -21.93
N ILE A 246 15.29 1.32 -20.84
CA ILE A 246 16.04 0.51 -19.90
C ILE A 246 15.10 -0.28 -19.00
N ARG A 247 15.32 -1.60 -18.93
CA ARG A 247 14.73 -2.46 -17.90
C ARG A 247 15.42 -2.17 -16.56
N LEU A 248 14.64 -1.73 -15.57
CA LEU A 248 15.16 -1.61 -14.20
C LEU A 248 15.65 -2.96 -13.70
N TYR A 249 14.86 -4.02 -13.86
CA TYR A 249 15.23 -5.40 -13.57
C TYR A 249 15.21 -6.23 -14.84
N ALA A 250 16.24 -7.05 -15.08
CA ALA A 250 16.33 -7.86 -16.28
C ALA A 250 15.16 -8.86 -16.47
N PHE A 251 14.50 -9.24 -15.36
CA PHE A 251 13.41 -10.20 -15.33
C PHE A 251 12.02 -9.56 -15.46
N ASN A 252 11.90 -8.23 -15.43
CA ASN A 252 10.63 -7.54 -15.56
C ASN A 252 10.60 -6.62 -16.79
N ASN A 253 9.39 -6.26 -17.21
CA ASN A 253 9.17 -5.35 -18.34
C ASN A 253 8.54 -4.04 -17.88
N GLU A 254 8.62 -3.70 -16.60
CA GLU A 254 8.07 -2.44 -16.12
C GLU A 254 8.86 -1.25 -16.70
N THR A 255 8.14 -0.28 -17.27
CA THR A 255 8.75 0.91 -17.88
C THR A 255 8.96 1.96 -16.79
N VAL A 256 10.08 1.86 -16.07
CA VAL A 256 10.40 2.70 -14.91
C VAL A 256 11.19 3.96 -15.34
N LEU A 257 10.75 5.15 -14.91
CA LEU A 257 11.32 6.43 -15.37
C LEU A 257 12.73 6.69 -14.87
N ASN A 258 12.96 6.56 -13.55
CA ASN A 258 14.28 6.84 -12.98
C ASN A 258 15.35 5.91 -13.56
N ALA A 259 14.99 4.68 -13.95
CA ALA A 259 15.92 3.75 -14.55
C ALA A 259 16.47 4.25 -15.89
N GLN A 260 15.57 4.72 -16.77
CA GLN A 260 15.94 5.32 -18.04
C GLN A 260 16.86 6.52 -17.85
N LEU A 261 16.45 7.49 -17.04
CA LEU A 261 17.17 8.75 -16.85
C LEU A 261 18.54 8.53 -16.20
N GLN A 262 18.62 7.65 -15.18
CA GLN A 262 19.87 7.34 -14.49
C GLN A 262 20.89 6.67 -15.42
N THR A 263 20.44 5.74 -16.26
CA THR A 263 21.33 5.07 -17.20
C THR A 263 21.81 6.04 -18.30
N ILE A 264 20.98 6.98 -18.77
CA ILE A 264 21.41 8.02 -19.71
C ILE A 264 22.53 8.86 -19.10
N VAL A 265 22.36 9.37 -17.86
CA VAL A 265 23.40 10.15 -17.17
C VAL A 265 24.70 9.35 -17.05
N SER A 266 24.60 8.08 -16.65
CA SER A 266 25.78 7.22 -16.47
C SER A 266 26.49 6.93 -17.80
N LEU A 267 25.74 6.70 -18.88
CA LEU A 267 26.31 6.43 -20.20
C LEU A 267 26.87 7.68 -20.88
N GLN A 268 26.32 8.87 -20.62
CA GLN A 268 26.93 10.14 -21.06
C GLN A 268 28.32 10.32 -20.44
N ASP A 269 28.47 10.02 -19.14
CA ASP A 269 29.77 10.10 -18.48
C ASP A 269 30.77 9.09 -19.05
N TYR A 270 30.32 7.86 -19.31
CA TYR A 270 31.14 6.83 -19.95
C TYR A 270 31.56 7.24 -21.37
N ALA A 271 30.63 7.67 -22.21
CA ALA A 271 30.89 8.05 -23.59
C ALA A 271 31.85 9.25 -23.68
N GLY A 272 31.64 10.27 -22.83
CA GLY A 272 32.52 11.44 -22.78
C GLY A 272 33.95 11.12 -22.33
N ARG A 273 34.14 10.12 -21.45
CA ARG A 273 35.47 9.71 -20.97
C ARG A 273 36.20 8.75 -21.91
N THR A 274 35.47 7.91 -22.63
CA THR A 274 36.05 6.83 -23.44
C THR A 274 36.10 7.14 -24.94
N GLY A 275 35.28 8.09 -25.42
CA GLY A 275 35.10 8.33 -26.85
C GLY A 275 34.33 7.21 -27.58
N ASP A 276 33.70 6.28 -26.85
CA ASP A 276 32.98 5.13 -27.42
C ASP A 276 31.76 5.59 -28.24
N GLN A 277 31.88 5.46 -29.56
CA GLN A 277 30.85 5.89 -30.52
C GLN A 277 29.54 5.10 -30.39
N ALA A 278 29.62 3.81 -30.03
CA ALA A 278 28.44 2.98 -29.87
C ALA A 278 27.67 3.35 -28.59
N ALA A 279 28.39 3.74 -27.53
CA ALA A 279 27.80 4.31 -26.32
C ALA A 279 27.14 5.66 -26.61
N THR A 280 27.81 6.56 -27.33
CA THR A 280 27.24 7.84 -27.79
C THR A 280 25.94 7.64 -28.57
N ALA A 281 25.93 6.74 -29.54
CA ALA A 281 24.74 6.44 -30.35
C ALA A 281 23.59 5.85 -29.51
N LEU A 282 23.88 4.99 -28.53
CA LEU A 282 22.86 4.46 -27.63
C LEU A 282 22.28 5.56 -26.73
N VAL A 283 23.13 6.42 -26.16
CA VAL A 283 22.70 7.57 -25.33
C VAL A 283 21.72 8.44 -26.09
N SER A 284 22.04 8.81 -27.34
CA SER A 284 21.16 9.62 -28.17
C SER A 284 19.78 8.98 -28.35
N ARG A 285 19.72 7.67 -28.65
CA ARG A 285 18.45 6.94 -28.79
C ARG A 285 17.67 6.84 -27.48
N LEU A 286 18.35 6.60 -26.36
CA LEU A 286 17.71 6.54 -25.04
C LEU A 286 17.16 7.92 -24.64
N GLN A 287 17.86 9.01 -24.96
CA GLN A 287 17.40 10.37 -24.69
C GLN A 287 16.19 10.73 -25.53
N VAL A 288 16.18 10.42 -26.83
CA VAL A 288 15.00 10.58 -27.70
C VAL A 288 13.80 9.79 -27.15
N ALA A 289 14.02 8.56 -26.70
CA ALA A 289 12.97 7.76 -26.08
C ALA A 289 12.46 8.38 -24.77
N ALA A 290 13.37 8.91 -23.93
CA ALA A 290 13.01 9.59 -22.69
C ALA A 290 12.16 10.83 -22.94
N THR A 291 12.58 11.73 -23.83
CA THR A 291 11.84 12.96 -24.14
C THR A 291 10.48 12.66 -24.77
N GLY A 292 10.39 11.68 -25.68
CA GLY A 292 9.12 11.27 -26.29
C GLY A 292 8.14 10.60 -25.33
N MET A 293 8.61 9.99 -24.24
CA MET A 293 7.75 9.31 -23.26
C MET A 293 7.45 10.13 -22.01
N LEU A 294 8.23 11.17 -21.69
CA LEU A 294 8.05 12.00 -20.49
C LEU A 294 6.60 12.47 -20.25
N PRO A 295 5.82 12.92 -21.26
CA PRO A 295 4.43 13.30 -21.04
C PRO A 295 3.55 12.20 -20.47
N ARG A 296 3.89 10.93 -20.69
CA ARG A 296 3.14 9.78 -20.18
C ARG A 296 3.43 9.47 -18.71
N PHE A 297 4.48 10.07 -18.15
CA PHE A 297 4.86 9.95 -16.74
C PHE A 297 4.40 11.13 -15.90
N ASP A 298 3.73 12.11 -16.50
CA ASP A 298 3.25 13.31 -15.83
C ASP A 298 1.76 13.17 -15.54
N THR A 299 1.37 13.25 -14.27
CA THR A 299 -0.05 13.21 -13.86
C THR A 299 -0.73 14.57 -14.02
N GLY A 300 0.04 15.60 -14.32
CA GLY A 300 -0.34 17.00 -14.26
C GLY A 300 0.23 17.72 -13.04
N TYR A 301 0.47 16.97 -11.94
CA TYR A 301 0.76 17.47 -10.59
C TYR A 301 1.84 16.67 -9.84
N TRP A 302 2.33 15.59 -10.45
CA TRP A 302 3.34 14.70 -9.91
C TRP A 302 3.87 13.77 -11.01
N SER A 303 5.02 13.14 -10.77
CA SER A 303 5.53 12.10 -11.68
C SER A 303 5.04 10.70 -11.32
N LEU A 304 4.87 9.83 -12.31
CA LEU A 304 4.64 8.39 -12.12
C LEU A 304 5.97 7.65 -11.91
N TYR A 305 5.95 6.62 -11.07
CA TYR A 305 7.11 5.72 -10.91
C TYR A 305 7.37 4.92 -12.19
N SER A 306 6.30 4.33 -12.72
CA SER A 306 6.30 3.52 -13.93
C SER A 306 5.13 3.90 -14.83
N LEU A 307 5.27 3.61 -16.13
CA LEU A 307 4.25 3.93 -17.12
C LEU A 307 2.92 3.23 -16.78
N GLY A 308 1.86 4.01 -16.56
CA GLY A 308 0.55 3.50 -16.14
C GLY A 308 0.48 2.99 -14.71
N GLY A 309 1.55 3.17 -13.92
CA GLY A 309 1.65 2.78 -12.52
C GLY A 309 1.17 3.86 -11.56
N ALA A 310 1.57 3.71 -10.30
CA ALA A 310 1.28 4.67 -9.24
C ALA A 310 2.14 5.94 -9.33
N GLU A 311 1.70 7.00 -8.64
CA GLU A 311 2.50 8.18 -8.36
C GLU A 311 3.83 7.78 -7.69
N ALA A 312 4.93 8.42 -8.12
CA ALA A 312 6.25 8.16 -7.58
C ALA A 312 6.31 8.49 -6.08
N PRO A 313 6.95 7.65 -5.25
CA PRO A 313 7.33 8.04 -3.89
C PRO A 313 8.16 9.34 -3.89
N LEU A 314 8.16 10.07 -2.77
CA LEU A 314 8.80 11.39 -2.66
C LEU A 314 10.28 11.38 -3.08
N ASP A 315 11.04 10.43 -2.55
CA ASP A 315 12.46 10.24 -2.85
C ASP A 315 12.70 9.96 -4.34
N TYR A 316 11.85 9.15 -4.96
CA TYR A 316 11.90 8.88 -6.40
C TYR A 316 11.56 10.10 -7.25
N HIS A 317 10.55 10.87 -6.87
CA HIS A 317 10.18 12.10 -7.56
C HIS A 317 11.33 13.12 -7.50
N GLN A 318 11.89 13.34 -6.31
CA GLN A 318 13.09 14.18 -6.11
C GLN A 318 14.28 13.69 -6.94
N TYR A 319 14.46 12.37 -7.04
CA TYR A 319 15.54 11.79 -7.82
C TYR A 319 15.35 12.03 -9.33
N VAL A 320 14.13 11.86 -9.84
CA VAL A 320 13.77 12.19 -11.23
C VAL A 320 14.03 13.67 -11.52
N VAL A 321 13.58 14.59 -10.65
CA VAL A 321 13.85 16.04 -10.78
C VAL A 321 15.34 16.31 -10.89
N ARG A 322 16.16 15.67 -10.03
CA ARG A 322 17.62 15.82 -10.07
C ARG A 322 18.21 15.32 -11.39
N LEU A 323 17.80 14.14 -11.86
CA LEU A 323 18.29 13.55 -13.11
C LEU A 323 17.91 14.41 -14.31
N LEU A 324 16.65 14.89 -14.38
CA LEU A 324 16.20 15.81 -15.41
C LEU A 324 16.99 17.12 -15.39
N GLY A 325 17.28 17.68 -14.21
CA GLY A 325 18.11 18.87 -14.08
C GLY A 325 19.56 18.66 -14.55
N ILE A 326 20.14 17.47 -14.32
CA ILE A 326 21.46 17.11 -14.86
C ILE A 326 21.40 17.06 -16.39
N LEU A 327 20.43 16.34 -16.95
CA LEU A 327 20.30 16.15 -18.38
C LEU A 327 20.00 17.48 -19.09
N SER A 328 19.07 18.27 -18.58
CA SER A 328 18.74 19.62 -19.07
C SER A 328 19.99 20.50 -19.22
N ARG A 329 20.86 20.56 -18.19
CA ARG A 329 22.11 21.34 -18.28
C ARG A 329 23.11 20.78 -19.29
N ARG A 330 23.20 19.45 -19.41
CA ARG A 330 24.17 18.79 -20.30
C ARG A 330 23.77 18.88 -21.76
N THR A 331 22.48 18.80 -22.06
CA THR A 331 21.97 18.64 -23.42
C THR A 331 21.31 19.89 -23.95
N GLN A 332 20.96 20.85 -23.07
CA GLN A 332 20.17 22.04 -23.38
C GLN A 332 18.82 21.70 -24.06
N ASP A 333 18.30 20.49 -23.82
CA ASP A 333 17.04 20.03 -24.40
C ASP A 333 15.85 20.76 -23.74
N PRO A 334 14.98 21.42 -24.52
CA PRO A 334 13.86 22.20 -23.97
C PRO A 334 12.79 21.33 -23.30
N THR A 335 12.61 20.08 -23.74
CA THR A 335 11.67 19.14 -23.13
C THR A 335 12.17 18.74 -21.75
N LEU A 336 13.44 18.34 -21.65
CA LEU A 336 14.05 17.99 -20.36
C LEU A 336 14.03 19.17 -19.39
N THR A 337 14.25 20.39 -19.88
CA THR A 337 14.19 21.62 -19.08
C THR A 337 12.78 21.89 -18.56
N THR A 338 11.77 21.79 -19.42
CA THR A 338 10.36 21.94 -19.04
C THR A 338 9.96 20.94 -17.96
N TYR A 339 10.28 19.65 -18.12
CA TYR A 339 9.92 18.63 -17.12
C TYR A 339 10.73 18.73 -15.83
N ALA A 340 12.01 19.16 -15.89
CA ALA A 340 12.80 19.44 -14.70
C ALA A 340 12.15 20.55 -13.85
N GLN A 341 11.69 21.62 -14.51
CA GLN A 341 10.98 22.71 -13.84
C GLN A 341 9.62 22.26 -13.32
N ARG A 342 8.79 21.64 -14.16
CA ARG A 342 7.44 21.21 -13.80
C ARG A 342 7.42 20.25 -12.60
N PHE A 343 8.17 19.16 -12.67
CA PHE A 343 8.29 18.25 -11.52
C PHE A 343 9.00 18.93 -10.33
N GLY A 344 9.88 19.88 -10.60
CA GLY A 344 10.44 20.74 -9.55
C GLY A 344 9.38 21.57 -8.83
N ASP A 345 8.40 22.12 -9.55
CA ASP A 345 7.29 22.92 -9.01
C ASP A 345 6.29 22.06 -8.24
N ASP A 346 6.04 20.84 -8.70
CA ASP A 346 5.17 19.87 -8.02
C ASP A 346 5.59 19.60 -6.57
N LEU A 347 6.89 19.69 -6.25
CA LEU A 347 7.43 19.57 -4.89
C LEU A 347 7.01 20.71 -3.95
N ARG A 348 6.54 21.84 -4.48
CA ARG A 348 6.22 23.06 -3.72
C ARG A 348 4.73 23.41 -3.78
N GLN A 349 4.05 23.04 -4.85
CA GLN A 349 2.65 23.38 -5.02
C GLN A 349 1.77 22.55 -4.08
N PRO A 350 0.80 23.12 -3.37
CA PRO A 350 -0.13 22.33 -2.57
C PRO A 350 -1.05 21.46 -3.43
N PRO A 351 -1.66 20.40 -2.87
CA PRO A 351 -2.65 19.62 -3.59
C PRO A 351 -3.86 20.49 -3.96
N VAL A 352 -4.39 20.31 -5.16
CA VAL A 352 -5.63 20.96 -5.60
C VAL A 352 -6.79 20.03 -5.26
N VAL A 353 -7.83 20.59 -4.65
CA VAL A 353 -9.07 19.88 -4.31
C VAL A 353 -10.21 20.47 -5.14
N ASN A 354 -10.98 19.62 -5.80
CA ASN A 354 -12.25 20.02 -6.42
C ASN A 354 -13.41 19.34 -5.67
N GLU A 355 -14.44 20.11 -5.38
CA GLU A 355 -15.64 19.62 -4.71
C GLU A 355 -16.59 18.88 -5.66
N GLY A 356 -17.30 17.90 -5.11
CA GLY A 356 -18.45 17.26 -5.73
C GLY A 356 -19.75 17.95 -5.35
N PRO A 357 -20.91 17.35 -5.70
CA PRO A 357 -22.21 17.93 -5.36
C PRO A 357 -22.48 17.94 -3.85
N ALA A 358 -23.33 18.87 -3.42
CA ALA A 358 -23.77 18.94 -2.04
C ALA A 358 -24.50 17.66 -1.59
N PRO A 359 -24.26 17.19 -0.34
CA PRO A 359 -24.89 15.97 0.17
C PRO A 359 -26.41 16.11 0.41
N GLY A 360 -26.93 17.34 0.44
CA GLY A 360 -28.33 17.63 0.76
C GLY A 360 -28.61 17.54 2.26
N ALA A 361 -29.90 17.42 2.62
CA ALA A 361 -30.32 17.28 4.01
C ALA A 361 -30.17 15.83 4.50
N ILE A 362 -29.71 15.68 5.74
CA ILE A 362 -29.56 14.40 6.44
C ILE A 362 -30.47 14.33 7.67
N TYR A 363 -30.91 13.11 8.00
CA TYR A 363 -31.79 12.80 9.13
C TYR A 363 -31.11 11.74 10.01
N PRO A 364 -30.10 12.11 10.82
CA PRO A 364 -29.25 11.15 11.54
C PRO A 364 -29.93 10.46 12.72
N TRP A 365 -31.14 10.88 13.11
CA TRP A 365 -31.86 10.34 14.24
C TRP A 365 -33.33 10.03 13.85
N PRO A 366 -33.76 8.77 13.98
CA PRO A 366 -32.97 7.58 14.34
C PRO A 366 -31.98 7.15 13.23
N GLN A 367 -30.98 6.34 13.56
CA GLN A 367 -30.11 5.71 12.56
C GLN A 367 -30.82 4.51 11.93
N ASP A 368 -31.54 4.73 10.84
CA ASP A 368 -32.32 3.70 10.16
C ASP A 368 -31.72 3.26 8.81
N GLY A 369 -30.57 3.82 8.45
CA GLY A 369 -29.83 3.56 7.22
C GLY A 369 -30.21 4.46 6.05
N TYR A 370 -31.11 5.43 6.23
CA TYR A 370 -31.59 6.31 5.18
C TYR A 370 -31.29 7.77 5.50
N ARG A 371 -30.37 8.37 4.74
CA ARG A 371 -29.91 9.75 4.94
C ARG A 371 -29.33 10.01 6.36
N ASP A 372 -28.80 8.97 7.01
CA ASP A 372 -28.14 9.08 8.32
C ASP A 372 -26.79 9.84 8.27
N TYR A 373 -26.17 9.93 7.08
CA TYR A 373 -24.79 10.40 6.89
C TYR A 373 -24.70 11.37 5.72
N ALA A 374 -23.83 12.37 5.84
CA ALA A 374 -23.46 13.20 4.71
C ALA A 374 -22.39 12.49 3.87
N ARG A 375 -22.56 12.51 2.55
CA ARG A 375 -21.60 11.96 1.60
C ARG A 375 -20.86 13.09 0.89
N TYR A 376 -19.61 13.33 1.26
CA TYR A 376 -18.74 14.29 0.59
C TYR A 376 -17.96 13.59 -0.51
N VAL A 377 -18.19 14.01 -1.76
CA VAL A 377 -17.41 13.59 -2.93
C VAL A 377 -16.43 14.71 -3.26
N PHE A 378 -15.17 14.38 -3.51
CA PHE A 378 -14.13 15.36 -3.86
C PHE A 378 -13.07 14.72 -4.74
N TRP A 379 -12.37 15.53 -5.53
CA TRP A 379 -11.21 15.13 -6.31
C TRP A 379 -9.96 15.76 -5.71
N VAL A 380 -8.84 15.03 -5.68
CA VAL A 380 -7.53 15.56 -5.27
C VAL A 380 -6.47 15.34 -6.35
N SER A 381 -5.59 16.32 -6.53
CA SER A 381 -4.65 16.34 -7.66
C SER A 381 -3.48 15.39 -7.56
N LYS A 382 -3.06 15.07 -6.33
CA LYS A 382 -1.96 14.17 -6.02
C LYS A 382 -2.19 13.44 -4.71
N ARG A 383 -1.46 12.35 -4.49
CA ARG A 383 -1.52 11.58 -3.24
C ARG A 383 -1.44 12.51 -2.02
N SER A 384 -2.48 12.48 -1.20
CA SER A 384 -2.66 13.40 -0.08
C SER A 384 -3.22 12.70 1.15
N THR A 385 -2.84 13.17 2.33
CA THR A 385 -3.56 12.91 3.57
C THR A 385 -4.65 13.97 3.69
N VAL A 386 -5.92 13.55 3.67
CA VAL A 386 -7.07 14.44 3.75
C VAL A 386 -7.79 14.31 5.09
N ARG A 387 -8.24 15.44 5.64
CA ARG A 387 -8.97 15.52 6.89
C ARG A 387 -10.17 16.44 6.73
N LEU A 388 -11.35 15.91 7.00
CA LEU A 388 -12.55 16.72 7.13
C LEU A 388 -12.48 17.48 8.47
N GLN A 389 -12.63 18.80 8.42
CA GLN A 389 -12.67 19.68 9.59
C GLN A 389 -14.14 20.07 9.84
N ILE A 390 -14.77 19.33 10.76
CA ILE A 390 -16.15 19.51 11.21
C ILE A 390 -16.29 18.80 12.56
N ASP A 391 -17.34 19.12 13.33
CA ASP A 391 -17.65 18.41 14.57
C ASP A 391 -17.82 16.91 14.32
N HIS A 392 -17.29 16.10 15.23
CA HIS A 392 -17.28 14.64 15.14
C HIS A 392 -16.66 14.09 13.84
N ALA A 393 -15.74 14.84 13.21
CA ALA A 393 -14.98 14.36 12.06
C ALA A 393 -14.21 13.06 12.36
N GLY A 394 -14.11 12.21 11.34
CA GLY A 394 -13.29 11.00 11.38
C GLY A 394 -11.79 11.29 11.37
N SER A 395 -10.98 10.23 11.53
CA SER A 395 -9.54 10.32 11.39
C SER A 395 -9.14 10.71 9.95
N PRO A 396 -7.98 11.39 9.76
CA PRO A 396 -7.44 11.64 8.44
C PRO A 396 -7.23 10.35 7.65
N VAL A 397 -7.39 10.43 6.33
CA VAL A 397 -7.23 9.29 5.42
C VAL A 397 -6.25 9.63 4.31
N VAL A 398 -5.41 8.67 3.92
CA VAL A 398 -4.52 8.82 2.77
C VAL A 398 -5.26 8.38 1.52
N VAL A 399 -5.32 9.26 0.53
CA VAL A 399 -5.99 9.03 -0.76
C VAL A 399 -4.99 9.24 -1.89
N SER A 400 -5.12 8.47 -2.98
CA SER A 400 -4.38 8.71 -4.22
C SER A 400 -4.94 9.94 -4.94
N ARG A 401 -4.29 10.41 -6.02
CA ARG A 401 -4.97 11.33 -6.95
C ARG A 401 -6.31 10.76 -7.44
N GLY A 402 -7.25 11.64 -7.78
CA GLY A 402 -8.56 11.26 -8.34
C GLY A 402 -9.75 11.55 -7.41
N TRP A 403 -10.91 11.01 -7.79
CA TRP A 403 -12.17 11.16 -7.05
C TRP A 403 -12.27 10.20 -5.87
N HIS A 404 -12.69 10.73 -4.73
CA HIS A 404 -12.86 10.01 -3.46
C HIS A 404 -14.19 10.36 -2.80
N THR A 405 -14.52 9.63 -1.74
CA THR A 405 -15.71 9.89 -0.93
C THR A 405 -15.37 9.74 0.55
N ILE A 406 -15.78 10.71 1.36
CA ILE A 406 -15.78 10.64 2.82
C ILE A 406 -17.23 10.69 3.32
N LEU A 407 -17.55 9.81 4.24
CA LEU A 407 -18.82 9.84 4.96
C LEU A 407 -18.64 10.55 6.28
N TRP A 408 -19.54 11.49 6.58
CA TRP A 408 -19.60 12.15 7.87
C TRP A 408 -20.87 11.75 8.61
N SER A 409 -20.70 11.29 9.85
CA SER A 409 -21.80 11.07 10.79
C SER A 409 -21.74 12.17 11.84
N PRO A 410 -22.79 12.98 12.00
CA PRO A 410 -22.76 14.11 12.93
C PRO A 410 -22.75 13.69 14.42
N GLY A 411 -22.96 12.41 14.76
CA GLY A 411 -23.16 12.02 16.16
C GLY A 411 -24.35 12.75 16.77
N PRO A 412 -24.37 13.06 18.08
CA PRO A 412 -25.35 13.96 18.69
C PRO A 412 -24.94 15.43 18.50
N ILE A 413 -25.67 16.18 17.68
CA ILE A 413 -25.45 17.60 17.40
C ILE A 413 -26.79 18.34 17.30
N GLN A 414 -26.77 19.68 17.23
CA GLN A 414 -27.98 20.46 16.99
C GLN A 414 -28.38 20.39 15.51
N PRO A 415 -29.69 20.34 15.18
CA PRO A 415 -30.13 20.57 13.81
C PRO A 415 -29.66 21.95 13.32
N GLY A 416 -29.24 22.04 12.07
CA GLY A 416 -28.67 23.26 11.50
C GLY A 416 -27.87 23.02 10.22
N GLN A 417 -27.35 24.09 9.65
CA GLN A 417 -26.48 24.04 8.49
C GLN A 417 -25.01 24.01 8.93
N TYR A 418 -24.24 23.09 8.35
CA TYR A 418 -22.81 22.92 8.64
C TYR A 418 -22.00 22.99 7.35
N THR A 419 -20.97 23.81 7.35
CA THR A 419 -20.01 23.93 6.24
C THR A 419 -18.68 23.32 6.67
N PRO A 420 -18.34 22.10 6.23
CA PRO A 420 -17.05 21.51 6.52
C PRO A 420 -15.96 22.16 5.68
N ASN A 421 -14.74 22.17 6.21
CA ASN A 421 -13.54 22.40 5.42
C ASN A 421 -12.79 21.06 5.20
N LEU A 422 -12.19 20.87 4.03
CA LEU A 422 -11.31 19.74 3.74
C LEU A 422 -9.86 20.21 3.70
N HIS A 423 -9.09 19.78 4.69
CA HIS A 423 -7.64 19.98 4.73
C HIS A 423 -6.95 18.83 4.00
N ALA A 424 -6.16 19.13 2.97
CA ALA A 424 -5.38 18.17 2.22
C ALA A 424 -3.88 18.50 2.31
N SER A 425 -3.06 17.51 2.69
CA SER A 425 -1.60 17.64 2.76
C SER A 425 -0.91 16.58 1.90
N ASP A 426 0.02 16.98 1.04
CA ASP A 426 0.75 16.04 0.18
C ASP A 426 1.90 15.33 0.91
N VAL A 427 2.64 14.48 0.20
CA VAL A 427 3.77 13.71 0.76
C VAL A 427 4.99 14.55 1.15
N VAL A 428 5.08 15.80 0.66
CA VAL A 428 6.12 16.77 1.05
C VAL A 428 5.70 17.53 2.31
N GLY A 429 4.40 17.70 2.50
CA GLY A 429 3.80 18.51 3.56
C GLY A 429 3.20 19.82 3.06
N ASN A 430 3.11 20.05 1.75
CA ASN A 430 2.37 21.18 1.21
C ASN A 430 0.88 20.94 1.46
N ALA A 431 0.14 21.97 1.87
CA ALA A 431 -1.25 21.82 2.27
C ALA A 431 -2.18 22.86 1.64
N SER A 432 -3.43 22.48 1.48
CA SER A 432 -4.54 23.34 1.09
C SER A 432 -5.76 23.05 1.96
N ASP A 433 -6.56 24.08 2.18
CA ASP A 433 -7.85 24.01 2.84
C ASP A 433 -8.92 24.40 1.82
N THR A 434 -10.00 23.62 1.73
CA THR A 434 -11.07 23.84 0.75
C THR A 434 -12.41 23.67 1.43
N ASP A 435 -13.22 24.72 1.45
CA ASP A 435 -14.58 24.63 1.95
C ASP A 435 -15.38 23.66 1.08
N LEU A 436 -16.09 22.74 1.70
CA LEU A 436 -16.98 21.82 1.00
C LEU A 436 -18.41 22.35 1.02
N PRO A 437 -19.27 21.91 0.09
CA PRO A 437 -20.67 22.29 0.10
C PRO A 437 -21.34 22.02 1.46
N PRO A 438 -22.22 22.91 1.93
CA PRO A 438 -22.86 22.74 3.23
C PRO A 438 -23.78 21.52 3.25
N VAL A 439 -23.93 20.95 4.44
CA VAL A 439 -24.92 19.91 4.76
C VAL A 439 -25.95 20.47 5.73
N GLU A 440 -27.20 20.09 5.54
CA GLU A 440 -28.26 20.44 6.47
C GLU A 440 -28.59 19.23 7.36
N VAL A 441 -28.41 19.37 8.67
CA VAL A 441 -28.78 18.37 9.66
C VAL A 441 -30.19 18.66 10.15
N ARG A 442 -31.13 17.74 9.92
CA ARG A 442 -32.53 17.88 10.31
C ARG A 442 -32.95 16.83 11.32
N ARG A 443 -34.01 17.16 12.06
CA ARG A 443 -34.83 16.19 12.79
C ARG A 443 -36.14 16.02 12.06
N ASP A 444 -36.57 14.79 11.94
CA ASP A 444 -37.87 14.49 11.40
C ASP A 444 -38.95 14.65 12.47
N THR A 445 -39.80 15.65 12.26
CA THR A 445 -40.93 15.99 13.14
C THR A 445 -42.26 15.92 12.41
N GLN A 446 -42.28 15.43 11.17
CA GLN A 446 -43.48 15.43 10.32
C GLN A 446 -44.01 14.02 10.19
N ALA A 447 -45.30 13.82 10.44
CA ALA A 447 -45.92 12.53 10.19
C ALA A 447 -45.89 12.19 8.69
N PRO A 448 -45.75 10.90 8.32
CA PRO A 448 -45.72 10.50 6.93
C PRO A 448 -47.03 10.84 6.25
N LYS A 449 -46.97 11.32 5.00
CA LYS A 449 -48.18 11.58 4.21
C LYS A 449 -48.71 10.25 3.73
N ILE A 450 -49.97 9.92 4.03
CA ILE A 450 -50.57 8.64 3.66
C ILE A 450 -52.05 8.77 3.30
N ASN A 451 -52.42 8.10 2.22
CA ASN A 451 -53.80 7.83 1.82
C ASN A 451 -54.04 6.32 1.85
N ALA A 452 -55.21 5.91 2.33
CA ALA A 452 -55.57 4.50 2.41
C ALA A 452 -57.06 4.29 2.19
N SER A 453 -57.40 3.14 1.64
CA SER A 453 -58.78 2.70 1.43
C SER A 453 -58.95 1.24 1.83
N LEU A 454 -60.14 0.89 2.30
CA LEU A 454 -60.49 -0.47 2.69
C LEU A 454 -61.61 -0.98 1.77
N ALA A 455 -61.31 -2.03 1.01
CA ALA A 455 -62.29 -2.73 0.19
C ALA A 455 -62.53 -4.13 0.78
N ALA A 456 -63.73 -4.34 1.32
CA ALA A 456 -64.05 -5.52 2.14
C ALA A 456 -63.04 -5.73 3.27
N ARG A 457 -62.16 -6.73 3.16
CA ARG A 457 -61.09 -7.03 4.13
C ARG A 457 -59.70 -6.57 3.68
N ARG A 458 -59.56 -6.02 2.47
CA ARG A 458 -58.25 -5.67 1.90
C ARG A 458 -57.99 -4.18 2.04
N LEU A 459 -56.94 -3.86 2.77
CA LEU A 459 -56.40 -2.51 2.92
C LEU A 459 -55.47 -2.22 1.75
N TYR A 460 -55.61 -1.04 1.15
CA TYR A 460 -54.67 -0.46 0.18
C TYR A 460 -54.11 0.84 0.72
N TRP A 461 -52.82 1.11 0.51
CA TRP A 461 -52.20 2.36 0.92
C TRP A 461 -51.23 2.91 -0.13
N ARG A 462 -51.08 4.23 -0.10
CA ARG A 462 -50.02 4.98 -0.77
C ARG A 462 -49.61 6.13 0.13
N GLY A 463 -48.32 6.28 0.38
CA GLY A 463 -47.76 7.38 1.14
C GLY A 463 -46.44 7.85 0.58
N THR A 464 -45.83 8.81 1.28
CA THR A 464 -44.51 9.39 1.00
C THR A 464 -43.93 9.93 2.30
N ASP A 465 -42.63 9.79 2.48
CA ASP A 465 -41.87 10.44 3.53
C ASP A 465 -40.44 10.71 3.05
N ASP A 466 -39.89 11.90 3.37
CA ASP A 466 -38.57 12.32 2.88
C ASP A 466 -37.43 11.93 3.83
N ALA A 467 -37.76 11.53 5.06
CA ALA A 467 -36.81 11.26 6.15
C ALA A 467 -36.72 9.79 6.52
N SER A 468 -37.69 8.97 6.12
CA SER A 468 -37.78 7.55 6.47
C SER A 468 -37.78 6.63 5.23
N PRO A 469 -37.15 5.45 5.31
CA PRO A 469 -37.16 4.47 4.23
C PRO A 469 -38.41 3.56 4.20
N TRP A 470 -39.23 3.59 5.26
CA TRP A 470 -40.40 2.73 5.44
C TRP A 470 -41.47 3.41 6.31
N MET A 471 -42.68 2.84 6.35
CA MET A 471 -43.72 3.20 7.32
C MET A 471 -44.13 1.99 8.17
N GLY A 472 -44.20 2.16 9.48
CA GLY A 472 -44.77 1.20 10.41
C GLY A 472 -46.29 1.29 10.39
N LEU A 473 -46.97 0.26 9.88
CA LEU A 473 -48.43 0.25 9.74
C LEU A 473 -49.10 -0.60 10.82
N LYS A 474 -50.18 -0.06 11.40
CA LYS A 474 -51.12 -0.81 12.25
C LYS A 474 -52.54 -0.34 12.02
N VAL A 475 -53.52 -1.25 12.07
CA VAL A 475 -54.94 -0.92 12.00
C VAL A 475 -55.56 -1.14 13.36
N VAL A 476 -56.16 -0.10 13.94
CA VAL A 476 -56.94 -0.24 15.17
C VAL A 476 -58.40 -0.39 14.79
N ILE A 477 -58.99 -1.52 15.19
CA ILE A 477 -60.40 -1.82 14.98
C ILE A 477 -61.16 -1.73 16.30
N ARG A 478 -62.36 -1.13 16.28
CA ARG A 478 -63.17 -0.89 17.48
C ARG A 478 -64.63 -1.31 17.26
N ARG A 479 -65.24 -1.82 18.34
CA ARG A 479 -66.69 -2.03 18.49
C ARG A 479 -67.06 -1.84 19.97
N PRO A 480 -68.36 -1.76 20.34
CA PRO A 480 -68.75 -1.70 21.74
C PRO A 480 -68.12 -2.85 22.55
N GLY A 481 -67.45 -2.51 23.65
CA GLY A 481 -66.78 -3.47 24.54
C GLY A 481 -65.50 -4.12 24.02
N ALA A 482 -64.98 -3.79 22.82
CA ALA A 482 -63.74 -4.39 22.31
C ALA A 482 -62.91 -3.48 21.39
N VAL A 483 -61.59 -3.46 21.64
CA VAL A 483 -60.56 -2.84 20.79
C VAL A 483 -59.50 -3.88 20.43
N ARG A 484 -59.06 -3.89 19.17
CA ARG A 484 -57.96 -4.74 18.68
C ARG A 484 -57.03 -3.93 17.78
N THR A 485 -55.75 -4.26 17.83
CA THR A 485 -54.73 -3.70 16.94
C THR A 485 -54.21 -4.82 16.03
N LEU A 486 -54.32 -4.60 14.72
CA LEU A 486 -53.76 -5.45 13.69
C LEU A 486 -52.43 -4.85 13.26
N TRP A 487 -51.32 -5.54 13.53
CA TRP A 487 -49.98 -5.05 13.18
C TRP A 487 -49.58 -5.52 11.79
N LEU A 488 -49.19 -4.58 10.92
CA LEU A 488 -48.68 -4.88 9.58
C LEU A 488 -47.15 -4.73 9.52
N GLY A 489 -46.53 -4.15 10.56
CA GLY A 489 -45.08 -3.97 10.65
C GLY A 489 -44.56 -2.89 9.71
N LYS A 490 -43.26 -2.96 9.39
CA LYS A 490 -42.61 -2.04 8.44
C LYS A 490 -43.04 -2.40 7.02
N GLN A 491 -43.57 -1.43 6.31
CA GLN A 491 -44.08 -1.57 4.95
C GLN A 491 -43.45 -0.52 4.05
N THR A 492 -43.39 -0.81 2.76
CA THR A 492 -43.05 0.19 1.74
C THR A 492 -44.17 1.21 1.63
N PHE A 493 -43.87 2.35 0.99
CA PHE A 493 -44.81 3.46 0.83
C PHE A 493 -46.03 3.15 -0.04
N ARG A 494 -46.08 1.99 -0.71
CA ARG A 494 -47.23 1.58 -1.53
C ARG A 494 -47.43 0.08 -1.40
N GLY A 495 -48.65 -0.33 -1.07
CA GLY A 495 -48.95 -1.75 -0.93
C GLY A 495 -50.41 -2.05 -0.63
N SER A 496 -50.67 -3.33 -0.35
CA SER A 496 -51.96 -3.80 0.13
C SER A 496 -51.79 -4.97 1.10
N ALA A 497 -52.75 -5.17 1.99
CA ALA A 497 -52.74 -6.26 2.96
C ALA A 497 -54.16 -6.75 3.24
N LEU A 498 -54.31 -8.06 3.41
CA LEU A 498 -55.56 -8.63 3.88
C LEU A 498 -55.63 -8.53 5.40
N LEU A 499 -56.69 -7.90 5.92
CA LEU A 499 -56.91 -7.76 7.35
C LEU A 499 -57.60 -9.00 7.92
N ALA A 500 -56.92 -9.64 8.87
CA ALA A 500 -57.48 -10.70 9.70
C ALA A 500 -58.09 -10.07 10.96
N ALA A 501 -59.42 -10.03 11.04
CA ALA A 501 -60.16 -9.51 12.19
C ALA A 501 -61.23 -10.52 12.63
N PRO A 502 -61.63 -10.54 13.91
CA PRO A 502 -62.71 -11.41 14.36
C PRO A 502 -64.04 -11.07 13.68
N ARG A 503 -64.95 -12.04 13.63
CA ARG A 503 -66.29 -11.85 13.04
C ARG A 503 -67.02 -10.65 13.68
N GLY A 504 -67.78 -9.95 12.84
CA GLY A 504 -68.57 -8.78 13.21
C GLY A 504 -68.27 -7.55 12.37
N VAL A 505 -68.86 -6.43 12.78
CA VAL A 505 -68.68 -5.12 12.18
C VAL A 505 -67.82 -4.27 13.11
N TRP A 506 -66.73 -3.72 12.58
CA TRP A 506 -65.76 -2.93 13.32
C TRP A 506 -65.56 -1.58 12.64
N SER A 507 -65.40 -0.49 13.39
CA SER A 507 -64.83 0.73 12.83
C SER A 507 -63.30 0.57 12.76
N ALA A 508 -62.69 0.96 11.64
CA ALA A 508 -61.28 0.76 11.38
C ALA A 508 -60.56 2.10 11.18
N THR A 509 -59.38 2.24 11.77
CA THR A 509 -58.48 3.37 11.57
C THR A 509 -57.07 2.86 11.33
N LEU A 510 -56.47 3.26 10.22
CA LEU A 510 -55.05 3.03 9.95
C LEU A 510 -54.22 4.05 10.72
N PHE A 511 -53.14 3.59 11.33
CA PHE A 511 -52.05 4.41 11.85
C PHE A 511 -50.79 4.06 11.06
N ALA A 512 -50.11 5.09 10.57
CA ALA A 512 -48.81 4.97 9.92
C ALA A 512 -47.81 5.79 10.71
N ALA A 513 -46.73 5.16 11.16
CA ALA A 513 -45.62 5.82 11.81
C ALA A 513 -44.39 5.80 10.88
N ASP A 514 -43.64 6.89 10.84
CA ASP A 514 -42.30 6.92 10.24
C ASP A 514 -41.26 6.26 11.16
N SER A 515 -39.97 6.35 10.83
CA SER A 515 -38.91 5.77 11.67
C SER A 515 -38.70 6.54 12.98
N SER A 516 -38.94 7.85 12.98
CA SER A 516 -38.86 8.76 14.13
C SER A 516 -40.02 8.61 15.11
N GLY A 517 -41.10 7.93 14.70
CA GLY A 517 -42.31 7.71 15.48
C GLY A 517 -43.42 8.74 15.25
N ASN A 518 -43.25 9.70 14.34
CA ASN A 518 -44.33 10.62 14.00
C ASN A 518 -45.43 9.84 13.29
N THR A 519 -46.69 10.06 13.70
CA THR A 519 -47.80 9.18 13.33
C THR A 519 -48.91 9.93 12.61
N ALA A 520 -49.29 9.43 11.43
CA ALA A 520 -50.50 9.82 10.72
C ALA A 520 -51.64 8.82 10.97
N LYS A 521 -52.89 9.30 10.91
CA LYS A 521 -54.10 8.48 11.06
C LYS A 521 -55.03 8.65 9.87
N VAL A 522 -55.58 7.55 9.36
CA VAL A 522 -56.54 7.54 8.25
C VAL A 522 -57.77 6.74 8.67
N PRO A 523 -58.96 7.36 8.76
CA PRO A 523 -60.22 6.65 8.93
C PRO A 523 -60.49 5.74 7.73
N LEU A 524 -60.75 4.45 7.96
CA LEU A 524 -61.01 3.47 6.90
C LEU A 524 -62.50 3.11 6.77
N GLY A 525 -63.36 3.64 7.66
CA GLY A 525 -64.78 3.29 7.72
C GLY A 525 -65.01 1.94 8.43
N SER A 526 -65.94 1.14 7.90
CA SER A 526 -66.37 -0.12 8.53
C SER A 526 -65.70 -1.35 7.91
N LEU A 527 -65.08 -2.18 8.74
CA LEU A 527 -64.59 -3.52 8.40
C LEU A 527 -65.65 -4.55 8.79
N ARG A 528 -66.20 -5.27 7.80
CA ARG A 528 -67.16 -6.37 8.03
C ARG A 528 -66.49 -7.72 7.80
N VAL A 529 -66.56 -8.62 8.78
CA VAL A 529 -66.06 -10.00 8.67
C VAL A 529 -67.20 -10.98 8.92
N THR A 530 -67.65 -11.65 7.85
CA THR A 530 -68.84 -12.53 7.86
C THR A 530 -68.50 -14.03 7.85
N ARG A 531 -67.30 -14.43 7.42
CA ARG A 531 -66.77 -15.82 7.44
C ARG A 531 -65.27 -15.83 7.79
N PRO A 532 -64.70 -16.95 8.29
CA PRO A 532 -63.28 -17.04 8.68
C PRO A 532 -62.34 -16.47 7.61
#